data_AF-A0A951Z7J2-F1
#
_entry.id   AF-A0A951Z7J2-F1
#
_cell.length_a   1.000
_cell.length_b   1.000
_cell.length_c   1.000
_cell.angle_alpha   90.00
_cell.angle_beta   90.00
_cell.angle_gamma   90.00
#
_symmetry.space_group_name_H-M   'P 1'
#
loop_
_entity.id
_entity.type
_entity.pdbx_description
1 polymer ?
#
loop_
_entity_poly.entity_id
_entity_poly.type
_entity_poly.pdbx_seq_one_letter_code
_entity_poly.pdbx_strand_id
1 'polypeptide(L)'
;VPKGGAQALVKDMGGLRVVDLAAGTESLVAAAGGASTFGLTETSQGTILFTNAASGMHEFAPANGKWALKRTINLPGLEGKGASYPVGVATQGEKAYVCLSRNNQLAEVNLESGKVLRTFEVGVAPYGVALVPDAGLALVSNQGGRRPATGDTTAPSAGTETVVDERGIASTGMVTVVNLRSGQVFGSIRVGLQPNAVTLLEAPYAAVANANSDSVSIVDYLERREVVRHQVKPNEGVPFGSMPNALAYDPGAKRLYVANAGNNALAVLDVANPKAPRTLGFVPTGWYPAAIALTPSSVVVVNNKGMGSRTRVRPEVEGWNSHDHRGSVQVVARPDAAALRSGTAAVNELAMIPQILRTMERRGSSKAKPKPIPTRLGDPSTIEHVIYVIKENRTYDQIFGDMPQGRGDKRLCLYPEAVTPNHHALAREFVLLDNYYCNGVLSADGHSWATEGNVTPYLERAFGGFTRSYTFGDDPITYSSSGFIWDHVLAAGFSFRNYGEMDYAEPPTPMGFKAIWDKYKAGERIEFTQNVGIARLRSYTARNYPGWNMNIPDVLRMDRFLEEFKEYEKKGVFPNFTMVYLPQDHASGTSPGYPTPRAHMADNDLAV
;
A
#
# COMPACT_ATOMS: atom_id res chain seq x y z
N VAL A 1 -1.43 6.57 -24.12
CA VAL A 1 -1.99 7.51 -25.11
C VAL A 1 -1.67 6.94 -26.48
N PRO A 2 -2.67 6.48 -27.25
CA PRO A 2 -2.44 5.93 -28.58
C PRO A 2 -1.82 6.95 -29.54
N LYS A 3 -1.28 6.47 -30.66
CA LYS A 3 -0.78 7.32 -31.75
C LYS A 3 -1.88 8.30 -32.18
N GLY A 4 -1.58 9.60 -32.12
CA GLY A 4 -2.53 10.70 -32.40
C GLY A 4 -2.86 11.59 -31.20
N GLY A 5 -2.59 11.15 -29.96
CA GLY A 5 -2.54 12.05 -28.80
C GLY A 5 -3.89 12.57 -28.26
N ALA A 6 -5.01 12.30 -28.93
CA ALA A 6 -6.32 12.83 -28.55
C ALA A 6 -6.99 12.10 -27.38
N GLN A 7 -6.63 10.83 -27.15
CA GLN A 7 -7.26 10.00 -26.12
C GLN A 7 -6.24 9.44 -25.11
N ALA A 8 -6.62 9.41 -23.83
CA ALA A 8 -5.96 8.58 -22.83
C ALA A 8 -6.76 7.30 -22.61
N LEU A 9 -6.06 6.17 -22.67
CA LEU A 9 -6.60 4.87 -22.31
C LEU A 9 -6.17 4.57 -20.89
N VAL A 10 -7.15 4.42 -20.01
CA VAL A 10 -6.96 4.21 -18.58
C VAL A 10 -7.63 2.91 -18.20
N LYS A 11 -7.02 2.23 -17.26
CA LYS A 11 -7.45 0.93 -16.79
C LYS A 11 -7.97 1.07 -15.38
N ASP A 12 -9.16 0.56 -15.12
CA ASP A 12 -9.77 0.53 -13.79
C ASP A 12 -10.51 -0.79 -13.53
N MET A 13 -11.13 -0.91 -12.36
CA MET A 13 -11.88 -2.11 -11.94
C MET A 13 -13.07 -2.47 -12.84
N GLY A 14 -13.56 -1.54 -13.67
CA GLY A 14 -14.65 -1.79 -14.61
C GLY A 14 -14.18 -2.24 -16.00
N GLY A 15 -12.91 -1.98 -16.36
CA GLY A 15 -12.34 -2.31 -17.66
C GLY A 15 -11.53 -1.15 -18.24
N LEU A 16 -11.60 -0.98 -19.56
CA LEU A 16 -10.84 0.04 -20.28
C LEU A 16 -11.66 1.34 -20.38
N ARG A 17 -11.21 2.38 -19.69
CA ARG A 17 -11.71 3.75 -19.86
C ARG A 17 -11.00 4.42 -21.02
N VAL A 18 -11.81 5.04 -21.88
CA VAL A 18 -11.36 5.86 -23.00
C VAL A 18 -11.71 7.30 -22.67
N VAL A 19 -10.69 8.11 -22.38
CA VAL A 19 -10.84 9.51 -22.00
C VAL A 19 -10.44 10.39 -23.17
N ASP A 20 -11.35 11.23 -23.63
CA ASP A 20 -11.05 12.29 -24.60
C ASP A 20 -10.35 13.45 -23.86
N LEU A 21 -9.10 13.71 -24.22
CA LEU A 21 -8.26 14.68 -23.51
C LEU A 21 -8.65 16.13 -23.81
N ALA A 22 -9.34 16.39 -24.92
CA ALA A 22 -9.76 17.74 -25.30
C ALA A 22 -11.17 18.05 -24.74
N ALA A 23 -12.10 17.11 -24.86
CA ALA A 23 -13.46 17.26 -24.40
C ALA A 23 -13.63 16.98 -22.88
N GLY A 24 -12.69 16.26 -22.27
CA GLY A 24 -12.80 15.83 -20.87
C GLY A 24 -13.91 14.80 -20.64
N THR A 25 -14.39 14.16 -21.70
CA THR A 25 -15.41 13.11 -21.64
C THR A 25 -14.77 11.74 -21.54
N GLU A 26 -15.51 10.76 -21.00
CA GLU A 26 -15.05 9.38 -20.93
C GLU A 26 -16.11 8.38 -21.36
N SER A 27 -15.66 7.18 -21.72
CA SER A 27 -16.50 6.00 -21.93
C SER A 27 -15.81 4.77 -21.36
N LEU A 28 -16.59 3.75 -21.01
CA LEU A 28 -16.09 2.49 -20.48
C LEU A 28 -16.33 1.36 -21.50
N VAL A 29 -15.28 0.60 -21.77
CA VAL A 29 -15.38 -0.71 -22.41
C VAL A 29 -15.20 -1.76 -21.33
N ALA A 30 -16.32 -2.37 -20.92
CA ALA A 30 -16.34 -3.31 -19.81
C ALA A 30 -15.49 -4.56 -20.09
N ALA A 31 -14.81 -5.06 -19.06
CA ALA A 31 -14.14 -6.35 -19.08
C ALA A 31 -14.26 -7.01 -17.69
N ALA A 32 -14.33 -8.33 -17.65
CA ALA A 32 -14.47 -9.09 -16.41
C ALA A 32 -13.11 -9.38 -15.74
N GLY A 33 -13.03 -9.21 -14.42
CA GLY A 33 -11.85 -9.50 -13.61
C GLY A 33 -11.48 -8.36 -12.67
N GLY A 34 -10.56 -8.59 -11.73
CA GLY A 34 -9.93 -7.50 -10.98
C GLY A 34 -9.13 -6.60 -11.93
N ALA A 35 -8.77 -5.40 -11.52
CA ALA A 35 -7.84 -4.58 -12.30
C ALA A 35 -6.55 -4.43 -11.50
N SER A 36 -5.42 -4.88 -12.06
CA SER A 36 -4.13 -4.43 -11.54
C SER A 36 -4.04 -2.92 -11.71
N THR A 37 -3.22 -2.24 -10.92
CA THR A 37 -2.96 -0.80 -11.09
C THR A 37 -1.89 -0.50 -12.14
N PHE A 38 -1.33 -1.54 -12.78
CA PHE A 38 -0.26 -1.44 -13.78
C PHE A 38 -0.32 -2.58 -14.80
N GLY A 39 0.09 -2.36 -16.05
CA GLY A 39 -0.02 -3.34 -17.13
C GLY A 39 -1.05 -2.99 -18.20
N LEU A 40 -0.73 -1.95 -18.97
CA LEU A 40 -1.44 -1.56 -20.18
C LEU A 40 -0.39 -1.26 -21.25
N THR A 41 -0.51 -1.85 -22.44
CA THR A 41 0.40 -1.57 -23.56
C THR A 41 -0.31 -1.69 -24.91
N GLU A 42 0.20 -0.97 -25.92
CA GLU A 42 -0.24 -1.10 -27.31
C GLU A 42 0.59 -2.16 -28.03
N THR A 43 -0.05 -2.96 -28.90
CA THR A 43 0.61 -3.93 -29.77
C THR A 43 1.02 -3.31 -31.10
N SER A 44 1.86 -3.99 -31.88
CA SER A 44 2.20 -3.54 -33.24
C SER A 44 1.00 -3.52 -34.20
N GLN A 45 -0.09 -4.23 -33.86
CA GLN A 45 -1.33 -4.28 -34.63
C GLN A 45 -2.33 -3.18 -34.21
N GLY A 46 -1.96 -2.28 -33.30
CA GLY A 46 -2.83 -1.21 -32.81
C GLY A 46 -3.92 -1.67 -31.83
N THR A 47 -3.80 -2.88 -31.28
CA THR A 47 -4.65 -3.35 -30.17
C THR A 47 -4.04 -2.98 -28.83
N ILE A 48 -4.85 -2.99 -27.77
CA ILE A 48 -4.43 -2.65 -26.40
C ILE A 48 -4.53 -3.88 -25.53
N LEU A 49 -3.45 -4.21 -24.83
CA LEU A 49 -3.42 -5.27 -23.83
C LEU A 49 -3.60 -4.67 -22.45
N PHE A 50 -4.40 -5.34 -21.61
CA PHE A 50 -4.73 -4.97 -20.24
C PHE A 50 -4.60 -6.23 -19.38
N THR A 51 -3.84 -6.21 -18.29
CA THR A 51 -3.78 -7.34 -17.32
C THR A 51 -4.77 -7.18 -16.16
N ASN A 52 -5.35 -8.27 -15.67
CA ASN A 52 -6.49 -8.20 -14.76
C ASN A 52 -6.23 -8.61 -13.28
N ALA A 53 -4.97 -8.65 -12.82
CA ALA A 53 -4.64 -9.04 -11.43
C ALA A 53 -5.33 -10.33 -10.92
N ALA A 54 -5.76 -11.20 -11.84
CA ALA A 54 -6.37 -12.49 -11.59
C ALA A 54 -5.63 -13.54 -12.43
N SER A 55 -6.24 -14.05 -13.50
CA SER A 55 -5.63 -15.06 -14.38
C SER A 55 -5.76 -14.69 -15.86
N GLY A 56 -5.89 -13.41 -16.20
CA GLY A 56 -6.18 -13.00 -17.57
C GLY A 56 -5.49 -11.71 -18.04
N MET A 57 -5.39 -11.61 -19.36
CA MET A 57 -5.03 -10.40 -20.08
C MET A 57 -6.05 -10.14 -21.18
N HIS A 58 -6.73 -9.01 -21.13
CA HIS A 58 -7.71 -8.59 -22.12
C HIS A 58 -7.02 -7.92 -23.31
N GLU A 59 -7.51 -8.21 -24.51
CA GLU A 59 -7.11 -7.55 -25.74
C GLU A 59 -8.29 -6.71 -26.25
N PHE A 60 -8.08 -5.41 -26.40
CA PHE A 60 -9.05 -4.46 -26.94
C PHE A 60 -8.62 -4.01 -28.33
N ALA A 61 -9.57 -3.91 -29.26
CA ALA A 61 -9.31 -3.49 -30.63
C ALA A 61 -10.23 -2.33 -31.03
N PRO A 62 -9.79 -1.47 -31.97
CA PRO A 62 -10.68 -0.54 -32.64
C PRO A 62 -11.77 -1.29 -33.41
N ALA A 63 -13.03 -0.92 -33.21
CA ALA A 63 -14.20 -1.42 -33.90
C ALA A 63 -15.18 -0.27 -34.14
N ASN A 64 -15.47 0.06 -35.41
CA ASN A 64 -16.40 1.12 -35.80
C ASN A 64 -16.10 2.49 -35.16
N GLY A 65 -14.83 2.88 -35.10
CA GLY A 65 -14.39 4.15 -34.50
C GLY A 65 -14.43 4.20 -32.97
N LYS A 66 -14.70 3.08 -32.30
CA LYS A 66 -14.66 2.94 -30.83
C LYS A 66 -13.75 1.78 -30.42
N TRP A 67 -13.47 1.65 -29.13
CA TRP A 67 -12.77 0.49 -28.57
C TRP A 67 -13.77 -0.62 -28.21
N ALA A 68 -13.41 -1.87 -28.45
CA ALA A 68 -14.18 -3.05 -28.07
C ALA A 68 -13.27 -4.14 -27.49
N LEU A 69 -13.79 -4.92 -26.55
CA LEU A 69 -13.10 -6.12 -26.05
C LEU A 69 -13.08 -7.18 -27.17
N LYS A 70 -11.89 -7.52 -27.66
CA LYS A 70 -11.69 -8.53 -28.70
C LYS A 70 -11.70 -9.93 -28.11
N ARG A 71 -10.94 -10.16 -27.03
CA ARG A 71 -10.89 -11.44 -26.30
C ARG A 71 -10.16 -11.30 -24.96
N THR A 72 -10.16 -12.39 -24.18
CA THR A 72 -9.34 -12.56 -22.98
C THR A 72 -8.38 -13.73 -23.17
N ILE A 73 -7.09 -13.48 -22.94
CA ILE A 73 -6.02 -14.48 -22.94
C ILE A 73 -5.86 -15.02 -21.52
N ASN A 74 -5.93 -16.34 -21.35
CA ASN A 74 -5.77 -16.99 -20.06
C ASN A 74 -4.28 -17.10 -19.69
N LEU A 75 -3.97 -16.72 -18.45
CA LEU A 75 -2.65 -16.75 -17.83
C LEU A 75 -2.78 -17.55 -16.53
N PRO A 76 -2.68 -18.89 -16.56
CA PRO A 76 -2.95 -19.71 -15.40
C PRO A 76 -1.93 -19.49 -14.30
N GLY A 77 -2.38 -19.57 -13.04
CA GLY A 77 -1.46 -19.64 -11.92
C GLY A 77 -0.84 -21.03 -11.79
N LEU A 78 0.17 -21.12 -10.92
CA LEU A 78 0.78 -22.40 -10.58
C LEU A 78 -0.18 -23.25 -9.72
N GLU A 79 -0.12 -24.56 -9.90
CA GLU A 79 -0.92 -25.52 -9.13
C GLU A 79 -0.79 -25.27 -7.62
N GLY A 80 -1.92 -25.22 -6.91
CA GLY A 80 -1.98 -24.92 -5.48
C GLY A 80 -1.73 -23.46 -5.07
N LYS A 81 -1.35 -22.56 -5.99
CA LYS A 81 -1.10 -21.13 -5.70
C LYS A 81 -2.25 -20.19 -6.09
N GLY A 82 -3.31 -20.71 -6.73
CA GLY A 82 -4.45 -19.91 -7.18
C GLY A 82 -4.13 -19.08 -8.43
N ALA A 83 -4.62 -17.84 -8.51
CA ALA A 83 -4.47 -16.97 -9.69
C ALA A 83 -3.02 -16.49 -9.92
N SER A 84 -2.60 -16.32 -11.18
CA SER A 84 -1.21 -15.91 -11.52
C SER A 84 -0.87 -14.46 -11.17
N TYR A 85 -1.89 -13.63 -11.00
CA TYR A 85 -1.82 -12.20 -10.73
C TYR A 85 -0.97 -11.45 -11.78
N PRO A 86 -1.44 -11.34 -13.04
CA PRO A 86 -0.72 -10.64 -14.08
C PRO A 86 -0.75 -9.12 -13.85
N VAL A 87 0.43 -8.49 -13.98
CA VAL A 87 0.65 -7.06 -13.76
C VAL A 87 1.31 -6.42 -14.99
N GLY A 88 2.59 -6.01 -14.96
CA GLY A 88 3.25 -5.39 -16.10
C GLY A 88 3.26 -6.25 -17.35
N VAL A 89 3.04 -5.60 -18.50
CA VAL A 89 3.08 -6.21 -19.83
C VAL A 89 3.83 -5.30 -20.79
N ALA A 90 4.65 -5.89 -21.65
CA ALA A 90 5.29 -5.23 -22.78
C ALA A 90 5.19 -6.13 -24.02
N THR A 91 5.30 -5.55 -25.22
CA THR A 91 5.13 -6.29 -26.48
C THR A 91 6.28 -6.05 -27.45
N GLN A 92 6.64 -7.08 -28.21
CA GLN A 92 7.60 -7.00 -29.31
C GLN A 92 7.12 -7.93 -30.43
N GLY A 93 6.77 -7.34 -31.59
CA GLY A 93 6.18 -8.09 -32.70
C GLY A 93 4.90 -8.82 -32.26
N GLU A 94 4.83 -10.12 -32.53
CA GLU A 94 3.69 -10.99 -32.19
C GLU A 94 3.76 -11.56 -30.77
N LYS A 95 4.62 -11.03 -29.91
CA LYS A 95 4.83 -11.53 -28.55
C LYS A 95 4.48 -10.49 -27.51
N ALA A 96 3.84 -10.94 -26.42
CA ALA A 96 3.74 -10.21 -25.17
C ALA A 96 4.60 -10.87 -24.09
N TYR A 97 5.17 -10.05 -23.22
CA TYR A 97 5.93 -10.44 -22.06
C TYR A 97 5.19 -9.94 -20.82
N VAL A 98 4.67 -10.86 -20.01
CA VAL A 98 3.74 -10.55 -18.91
C VAL A 98 4.33 -10.98 -17.57
N CYS A 99 4.39 -10.05 -16.62
CA CYS A 99 4.78 -10.34 -15.24
C CYS A 99 3.65 -11.08 -14.53
N LEU A 100 3.88 -12.33 -14.12
CA LEU A 100 2.96 -13.14 -13.34
C LEU A 100 3.40 -13.07 -11.87
N SER A 101 2.84 -12.11 -11.13
CA SER A 101 3.35 -11.69 -9.81
C SER A 101 3.33 -12.83 -8.78
N ARG A 102 2.25 -13.63 -8.74
CA ARG A 102 2.15 -14.73 -7.77
C ARG A 102 2.99 -15.95 -8.19
N ASN A 103 3.17 -16.14 -9.50
CA ASN A 103 4.00 -17.23 -10.02
C ASN A 103 5.50 -16.95 -9.87
N ASN A 104 5.90 -15.68 -9.64
CA ASN A 104 7.30 -15.23 -9.69
C ASN A 104 7.95 -15.51 -11.05
N GLN A 105 7.18 -15.31 -12.12
CA GLN A 105 7.59 -15.61 -13.50
C GLN A 105 7.35 -14.42 -14.43
N LEU A 106 8.19 -14.32 -15.47
CA LEU A 106 7.85 -13.61 -16.70
C LEU A 106 7.31 -14.62 -17.71
N ALA A 107 6.14 -14.41 -18.28
CA ALA A 107 5.57 -15.26 -19.32
C ALA A 107 5.78 -14.64 -20.71
N GLU A 108 6.27 -15.43 -21.67
CA GLU A 108 6.27 -15.10 -23.09
C GLU A 108 5.00 -15.66 -23.73
N VAL A 109 4.15 -14.81 -24.28
CA VAL A 109 2.82 -15.13 -24.82
C VAL A 109 2.81 -14.83 -26.31
N ASN A 110 2.37 -15.80 -27.12
CA ASN A 110 2.10 -15.57 -28.53
C ASN A 110 0.74 -14.86 -28.69
N LEU A 111 0.76 -13.67 -29.31
CA LEU A 111 -0.41 -12.83 -29.48
C LEU A 111 -1.36 -13.30 -30.57
N GLU A 112 -1.00 -14.26 -31.42
CA GLU A 112 -1.95 -14.81 -32.39
C GLU A 112 -2.81 -15.89 -31.72
N SER A 113 -2.16 -16.94 -31.22
CA SER A 113 -2.78 -18.08 -30.55
C SER A 113 -3.29 -17.81 -29.13
N GLY A 114 -2.79 -16.76 -28.47
CA GLY A 114 -3.08 -16.48 -27.07
C GLY A 114 -2.45 -17.49 -26.09
N LYS A 115 -1.47 -18.28 -26.53
CA LYS A 115 -0.81 -19.30 -25.70
C LYS A 115 0.45 -18.77 -25.04
N VAL A 116 0.68 -19.17 -23.79
CA VAL A 116 1.99 -19.03 -23.14
C VAL A 116 2.97 -19.98 -23.85
N LEU A 117 4.03 -19.43 -24.42
CA LEU A 117 5.08 -20.19 -25.12
C LEU A 117 6.10 -20.77 -24.14
N ARG A 118 6.51 -19.97 -23.16
CA ARG A 118 7.46 -20.33 -22.10
C ARG A 118 7.40 -19.32 -20.96
N THR A 119 7.98 -19.68 -19.82
CA THR A 119 8.13 -18.82 -18.66
C THR A 119 9.60 -18.71 -18.23
N PHE A 120 9.93 -17.62 -17.54
CA PHE A 120 11.25 -17.37 -16.97
C PHE A 120 11.12 -17.18 -15.46
N GLU A 121 11.90 -17.92 -14.68
CA GLU A 121 11.95 -17.76 -13.22
C GLU A 121 12.64 -16.46 -12.84
N VAL A 122 11.88 -15.47 -12.37
CA VAL A 122 12.42 -14.17 -11.95
C VAL A 122 12.37 -14.03 -10.43
N GLY A 123 12.77 -12.88 -9.90
CA GLY A 123 12.63 -12.56 -8.47
C GLY A 123 11.19 -12.59 -7.95
N VAL A 124 11.03 -12.33 -6.66
CA VAL A 124 9.74 -12.40 -5.97
C VAL A 124 8.83 -11.23 -6.38
N ALA A 125 7.57 -11.53 -6.68
CA ALA A 125 6.55 -10.55 -7.07
C ALA A 125 6.98 -9.65 -8.25
N PRO A 126 7.21 -10.18 -9.46
CA PRO A 126 7.51 -9.37 -10.63
C PRO A 126 6.40 -8.36 -10.90
N TYR A 127 6.78 -7.13 -11.26
CA TYR A 127 5.85 -6.01 -11.39
C TYR A 127 5.88 -5.32 -12.75
N GLY A 128 6.99 -4.67 -13.11
CA GLY A 128 7.18 -3.97 -14.36
C GLY A 128 8.13 -4.71 -15.29
N VAL A 129 7.92 -4.58 -16.61
CA VAL A 129 8.79 -5.14 -17.64
C VAL A 129 9.11 -4.11 -18.71
N ALA A 130 10.38 -3.96 -19.07
CA ALA A 130 10.85 -3.18 -20.20
C ALA A 130 11.66 -4.08 -21.15
N LEU A 131 11.41 -3.99 -22.44
CA LEU A 131 12.14 -4.74 -23.46
C LEU A 131 13.27 -3.89 -24.02
N VAL A 132 14.43 -4.49 -24.26
CA VAL A 132 15.58 -3.91 -24.98
C VAL A 132 15.73 -4.68 -26.30
N PRO A 133 14.98 -4.32 -27.37
CA PRO A 133 14.89 -5.11 -28.59
C PRO A 133 16.25 -5.43 -29.22
N ASP A 134 17.11 -4.42 -29.35
CA ASP A 134 18.40 -4.54 -30.03
C ASP A 134 19.33 -5.53 -29.31
N ALA A 135 19.32 -5.51 -27.98
CA ALA A 135 20.07 -6.46 -27.15
C ALA A 135 19.36 -7.82 -26.98
N GLY A 136 18.08 -7.92 -27.35
CA GLY A 136 17.25 -9.10 -27.09
C GLY A 136 17.08 -9.39 -25.59
N LEU A 137 16.92 -8.34 -24.78
CA LEU A 137 16.78 -8.46 -23.32
C LEU A 137 15.39 -8.02 -22.85
N ALA A 138 14.97 -8.51 -21.68
CA ALA A 138 13.89 -7.94 -20.88
C ALA A 138 14.40 -7.63 -19.47
N LEU A 139 14.03 -6.46 -18.96
CA LEU A 139 14.30 -6.01 -17.60
C LEU A 139 13.00 -6.14 -16.80
N VAL A 140 13.02 -6.92 -15.73
CA VAL A 140 11.84 -7.21 -14.90
C VAL A 140 12.09 -6.76 -13.48
N SER A 141 11.34 -5.78 -12.99
CA SER A 141 11.38 -5.38 -11.58
C SER A 141 10.67 -6.39 -10.69
N ASN A 142 11.25 -6.68 -9.52
CA ASN A 142 10.73 -7.66 -8.55
C ASN A 142 10.48 -6.98 -7.21
N GLN A 143 9.21 -6.76 -6.83
CA GLN A 143 8.84 -5.98 -5.65
C GLN A 143 9.31 -6.63 -4.33
N GLY A 144 9.30 -7.96 -4.25
CA GLY A 144 9.86 -8.72 -3.13
C GLY A 144 11.37 -8.97 -3.26
N GLY A 145 11.99 -8.49 -4.34
CA GLY A 145 13.42 -8.59 -4.59
C GLY A 145 13.88 -9.98 -5.04
N ARG A 146 15.05 -10.39 -4.58
CA ARG A 146 15.66 -11.67 -4.97
C ARG A 146 14.99 -12.84 -4.27
N ARG A 147 15.13 -14.03 -4.85
CA ARG A 147 14.76 -15.26 -4.16
C ARG A 147 15.73 -15.53 -3.00
N PRO A 148 15.26 -16.17 -1.91
CA PRO A 148 16.12 -16.55 -0.80
C PRO A 148 17.25 -17.51 -1.23
N ALA A 149 18.38 -17.39 -0.56
CA ALA A 149 19.51 -18.30 -0.58
C ALA A 149 19.66 -18.93 0.81
N THR A 150 20.46 -20.00 0.90
CA THR A 150 20.75 -20.65 2.20
C THR A 150 21.31 -19.65 3.21
N GLY A 151 20.71 -19.60 4.40
CA GLY A 151 21.10 -18.69 5.49
C GLY A 151 20.32 -17.38 5.54
N ASP A 152 19.49 -17.07 4.54
CA ASP A 152 18.59 -15.92 4.62
C ASP A 152 17.52 -16.12 5.68
N THR A 153 17.16 -15.03 6.36
CA THR A 153 15.89 -14.94 7.11
C THR A 153 14.77 -14.63 6.15
N THR A 154 13.66 -15.37 6.24
CA THR A 154 12.53 -15.24 5.31
C THR A 154 11.19 -15.15 6.03
N ALA A 155 10.22 -14.57 5.33
CA ALA A 155 8.80 -14.65 5.66
C ALA A 155 7.97 -14.91 4.38
N PRO A 156 6.82 -15.59 4.48
CA PRO A 156 6.01 -15.92 3.31
C PRO A 156 5.28 -14.68 2.77
N SER A 157 5.27 -14.51 1.45
CA SER A 157 4.42 -13.56 0.72
C SER A 157 3.69 -14.28 -0.39
N ALA A 158 2.36 -14.38 -0.28
CA ALA A 158 1.51 -15.13 -1.22
C ALA A 158 2.04 -16.54 -1.58
N GLY A 159 2.46 -17.30 -0.56
CA GLY A 159 3.01 -18.65 -0.72
C GLY A 159 4.42 -18.71 -1.31
N THR A 160 5.21 -17.64 -1.17
CA THR A 160 6.63 -17.59 -1.56
C THR A 160 7.48 -17.01 -0.44
N GLU A 161 8.54 -17.72 -0.06
CA GLU A 161 9.53 -17.19 0.90
C GLU A 161 10.22 -15.95 0.32
N THR A 162 10.17 -14.86 1.09
CA THR A 162 10.73 -13.55 0.74
C THR A 162 11.81 -13.20 1.76
N VAL A 163 12.96 -12.69 1.29
CA VAL A 163 14.07 -12.30 2.18
C VAL A 163 13.65 -11.08 2.99
N VAL A 164 13.78 -11.16 4.32
CA VAL A 164 13.42 -10.10 5.26
C VAL A 164 14.60 -9.64 6.10
N ASP A 165 14.50 -8.46 6.69
CA ASP A 165 15.40 -8.00 7.75
C ASP A 165 14.93 -8.47 9.14
N GLU A 166 15.63 -8.07 10.20
CA GLU A 166 15.29 -8.42 11.59
C GLU A 166 13.93 -7.90 12.07
N ARG A 167 13.32 -6.96 11.34
CA ARG A 167 11.99 -6.40 11.62
C ARG A 167 10.89 -7.18 10.89
N GLY A 168 11.26 -8.11 10.00
CA GLY A 168 10.33 -8.87 9.16
C GLY A 168 9.94 -8.15 7.86
N ILE A 169 10.65 -7.07 7.49
CA ILE A 169 10.37 -6.28 6.29
C ILE A 169 11.14 -6.83 5.10
N ALA A 170 10.49 -6.93 3.93
CA ALA A 170 11.17 -7.34 2.70
C ALA A 170 12.41 -6.45 2.44
N SER A 171 13.59 -7.08 2.43
CA SER A 171 14.88 -6.37 2.58
C SER A 171 15.72 -6.33 1.31
N THR A 172 15.19 -6.82 0.19
CA THR A 172 15.90 -6.83 -1.10
C THR A 172 15.09 -6.17 -2.21
N GLY A 173 15.78 -5.49 -3.12
CA GLY A 173 15.22 -4.88 -4.32
C GLY A 173 16.04 -5.31 -5.53
N MET A 174 15.38 -5.77 -6.59
CA MET A 174 16.04 -6.39 -7.73
C MET A 174 15.32 -6.13 -9.06
N VAL A 175 16.12 -5.96 -10.11
CA VAL A 175 15.69 -6.13 -11.50
C VAL A 175 16.31 -7.39 -12.08
N THR A 176 15.50 -8.34 -12.52
CA THR A 176 15.97 -9.51 -13.27
C THR A 176 16.24 -9.12 -14.73
N VAL A 177 17.35 -9.57 -15.29
CA VAL A 177 17.71 -9.40 -16.70
C VAL A 177 17.53 -10.73 -17.42
N VAL A 178 16.58 -10.80 -18.33
CA VAL A 178 16.25 -12.01 -19.11
C VAL A 178 16.82 -11.86 -20.52
N ASN A 179 17.51 -12.88 -21.02
CA ASN A 179 17.91 -12.98 -22.41
C ASN A 179 16.82 -13.70 -23.22
N LEU A 180 16.12 -12.94 -24.06
CA LEU A 180 15.00 -13.42 -24.86
C LEU A 180 15.45 -14.30 -26.02
N ARG A 181 16.70 -14.14 -26.49
CA ARG A 181 17.25 -14.94 -27.58
C ARG A 181 17.61 -16.35 -27.11
N SER A 182 18.37 -16.46 -26.01
CA SER A 182 18.75 -17.76 -25.45
C SER A 182 17.63 -18.42 -24.66
N GLY A 183 16.63 -17.65 -24.20
CA GLY A 183 15.56 -18.18 -23.37
C GLY A 183 15.95 -18.34 -21.90
N GLN A 184 17.00 -17.67 -21.43
CA GLN A 184 17.54 -17.84 -20.08
C GLN A 184 17.57 -16.52 -19.31
N VAL A 185 17.51 -16.63 -17.98
CA VAL A 185 17.82 -15.50 -17.09
C VAL A 185 19.31 -15.24 -17.15
N PHE A 186 19.69 -14.04 -17.59
CA PHE A 186 21.09 -13.65 -17.76
C PHE A 186 21.72 -13.18 -16.45
N GLY A 187 20.92 -12.67 -15.52
CA GLY A 187 21.37 -12.24 -14.21
C GLY A 187 20.39 -11.28 -13.57
N SER A 188 20.88 -10.49 -12.62
CA SER A 188 20.06 -9.49 -11.93
C SER A 188 20.88 -8.28 -11.55
N ILE A 189 20.19 -7.18 -11.24
CA ILE A 189 20.73 -5.91 -10.80
C ILE A 189 20.08 -5.56 -9.46
N ARG A 190 20.91 -5.33 -8.43
CA ARG A 190 20.42 -4.83 -7.14
C ARG A 190 20.00 -3.37 -7.29
N VAL A 191 18.82 -3.02 -6.75
CA VAL A 191 18.26 -1.67 -6.75
C VAL A 191 17.65 -1.35 -5.38
N GLY A 192 16.95 -0.22 -5.24
CA GLY A 192 16.18 0.11 -4.04
C GLY A 192 15.00 -0.84 -3.81
N LEU A 193 14.41 -0.77 -2.61
CA LEU A 193 13.32 -1.66 -2.17
C LEU A 193 12.01 -1.38 -2.90
N GLN A 194 11.23 -2.45 -3.12
CA GLN A 194 10.02 -2.46 -3.94
C GLN A 194 10.20 -1.74 -5.28
N PRO A 195 11.07 -2.25 -6.17
CA PRO A 195 11.17 -1.72 -7.52
C PRO A 195 9.84 -1.92 -8.27
N ASN A 196 9.38 -0.87 -8.94
CA ASN A 196 8.08 -0.76 -9.60
C ASN A 196 8.26 -0.57 -11.11
N ALA A 197 7.91 0.59 -11.68
CA ALA A 197 8.12 0.86 -13.09
C ALA A 197 9.61 0.80 -13.44
N VAL A 198 9.90 0.16 -14.58
CA VAL A 198 11.20 0.19 -15.25
C VAL A 198 10.99 0.79 -16.64
N THR A 199 11.82 1.76 -17.01
CA THR A 199 11.76 2.42 -18.32
C THR A 199 13.16 2.57 -18.90
N LEU A 200 13.31 2.46 -20.22
CA LEU A 200 14.60 2.65 -20.87
C LEU A 200 14.96 4.13 -20.94
N LEU A 201 16.25 4.42 -20.79
CA LEU A 201 16.86 5.70 -21.13
C LEU A 201 17.67 5.53 -22.43
N GLU A 202 18.60 6.45 -22.71
CA GLU A 202 19.61 6.20 -23.73
C GLU A 202 20.44 4.96 -23.35
N ALA A 203 20.70 4.10 -24.34
CA ALA A 203 21.51 2.90 -24.12
C ALA A 203 22.89 3.25 -23.52
N PRO A 204 23.41 2.46 -22.57
CA PRO A 204 22.88 1.20 -22.06
C PRO A 204 22.06 1.34 -20.76
N TYR A 205 21.38 2.46 -20.55
CA TYR A 205 20.76 2.78 -19.26
C TYR A 205 19.25 2.53 -19.20
N ALA A 206 18.76 2.19 -18.00
CA ALA A 206 17.35 2.18 -17.66
C ALA A 206 17.13 2.81 -16.28
N ALA A 207 15.93 3.34 -16.04
CA ALA A 207 15.50 3.89 -14.76
C ALA A 207 14.48 2.97 -14.09
N VAL A 208 14.57 2.82 -12.77
CA VAL A 208 13.72 1.96 -11.94
C VAL A 208 13.21 2.75 -10.75
N ALA A 209 11.89 2.84 -10.58
CA ALA A 209 11.27 3.51 -9.44
C ALA A 209 11.25 2.57 -8.23
N ASN A 210 11.79 2.99 -7.08
CA ASN A 210 11.87 2.19 -5.85
C ASN A 210 10.96 2.76 -4.78
N ALA A 211 9.72 2.27 -4.75
CA ALA A 211 8.64 2.83 -3.95
C ALA A 211 8.94 2.80 -2.44
N ASN A 212 9.59 1.75 -1.95
CA ASN A 212 9.90 1.61 -0.53
C ASN A 212 11.32 2.11 -0.18
N SER A 213 11.92 2.94 -1.04
CA SER A 213 13.24 3.56 -0.84
C SER A 213 13.32 5.02 -1.31
N ASP A 214 12.18 5.65 -1.63
CA ASP A 214 12.06 7.05 -2.07
C ASP A 214 13.02 7.49 -3.17
N SER A 215 13.39 6.55 -4.04
CA SER A 215 14.45 6.75 -5.02
C SER A 215 14.13 6.20 -6.39
N VAL A 216 14.86 6.71 -7.37
CA VAL A 216 14.99 6.12 -8.70
C VAL A 216 16.41 5.57 -8.84
N SER A 217 16.53 4.28 -9.17
CA SER A 217 17.80 3.67 -9.56
C SER A 217 18.01 3.84 -11.06
N ILE A 218 19.16 4.38 -11.48
CA ILE A 218 19.63 4.24 -12.86
C ILE A 218 20.55 3.03 -12.92
N VAL A 219 20.28 2.12 -13.84
CA VAL A 219 21.01 0.86 -14.01
C VAL A 219 21.66 0.81 -15.39
N ASP A 220 22.84 0.19 -15.45
CA ASP A 220 23.45 -0.24 -16.70
C ASP A 220 23.04 -1.70 -16.93
N TYR A 221 22.21 -1.94 -17.94
CA TYR A 221 21.66 -3.28 -18.17
C TYR A 221 22.62 -4.23 -18.89
N LEU A 222 23.68 -3.71 -19.52
CA LEU A 222 24.71 -4.54 -20.15
C LEU A 222 25.75 -4.98 -19.12
N GLU A 223 26.17 -4.06 -18.25
CA GLU A 223 27.10 -4.35 -17.15
C GLU A 223 26.40 -5.01 -15.94
N ARG A 224 25.07 -5.01 -15.91
CA ARG A 224 24.22 -5.58 -14.85
C ARG A 224 24.52 -4.98 -13.47
N ARG A 225 24.63 -3.66 -13.38
CA ARG A 225 24.88 -2.96 -12.12
C ARG A 225 24.05 -1.68 -11.98
N GLU A 226 23.79 -1.29 -10.75
CA GLU A 226 23.30 0.05 -10.43
C GLU A 226 24.42 1.06 -10.68
N VAL A 227 24.07 2.16 -11.34
CA VAL A 227 24.98 3.26 -11.64
C VAL A 227 24.85 4.34 -10.58
N VAL A 228 23.61 4.72 -10.25
CA VAL A 228 23.29 5.73 -9.24
C VAL A 228 21.90 5.49 -8.69
N ARG A 229 21.71 5.81 -7.41
CA ARG A 229 20.41 5.85 -6.75
C ARG A 229 20.09 7.27 -6.34
N HIS A 230 19.09 7.86 -6.99
CA HIS A 230 18.72 9.26 -6.80
C HIS A 230 17.47 9.38 -5.93
N GLN A 231 17.55 10.12 -4.83
CA GLN A 231 16.38 10.41 -3.99
C GLN A 231 15.44 11.38 -4.73
N VAL A 232 14.14 11.12 -4.68
CA VAL A 232 13.13 11.93 -5.38
C VAL A 232 12.20 12.60 -4.38
N LYS A 233 12.77 13.23 -3.36
CA LYS A 233 12.00 13.98 -2.36
C LYS A 233 11.78 15.42 -2.81
N PRO A 234 10.58 16.01 -2.57
CA PRO A 234 10.33 17.44 -2.82
C PRO A 234 11.22 18.36 -1.99
N ASN A 235 11.68 17.89 -0.84
CA ASN A 235 12.62 18.58 0.03
C ASN A 235 13.49 17.55 0.76
N GLU A 236 14.81 17.76 0.82
CA GLU A 236 15.74 16.80 1.44
C GLU A 236 15.52 16.61 2.96
N GLY A 237 14.91 17.60 3.64
CA GLY A 237 14.67 17.55 5.08
C GLY A 237 13.47 16.71 5.51
N VAL A 238 12.64 16.23 4.58
CA VAL A 238 11.43 15.45 4.92
C VAL A 238 11.75 13.98 5.19
N PRO A 239 10.98 13.31 6.07
CA PRO A 239 11.14 11.89 6.34
C PRO A 239 10.82 11.04 5.10
N PHE A 240 10.95 9.72 5.28
CA PHE A 240 10.52 8.73 4.29
C PHE A 240 9.02 8.87 3.96
N GLY A 241 8.63 8.68 2.70
CA GLY A 241 7.23 8.72 2.25
C GLY A 241 6.98 9.29 0.84
N SER A 242 8.00 9.48 -0.01
CA SER A 242 7.79 10.00 -1.38
C SER A 242 7.17 8.99 -2.35
N MET A 243 7.46 7.69 -2.19
CA MET A 243 6.80 6.60 -2.89
C MET A 243 6.80 6.70 -4.43
N PRO A 244 7.96 6.78 -5.10
CA PRO A 244 8.01 6.78 -6.57
C PRO A 244 7.53 5.44 -7.14
N ASN A 245 6.54 5.45 -8.04
CA ASN A 245 5.92 4.22 -8.53
C ASN A 245 5.80 4.08 -10.06
N ALA A 246 5.80 5.19 -10.80
CA ALA A 246 5.65 5.22 -12.25
C ALA A 246 6.67 6.17 -12.88
N LEU A 247 7.06 5.85 -14.11
CA LEU A 247 8.11 6.56 -14.85
C LEU A 247 7.66 6.81 -16.30
N ALA A 248 8.05 7.96 -16.84
CA ALA A 248 8.03 8.20 -18.27
C ALA A 248 9.25 9.00 -18.70
N TYR A 249 9.97 8.53 -19.73
CA TYR A 249 11.17 9.18 -20.23
C TYR A 249 10.90 9.94 -21.53
N ASP A 250 11.37 11.19 -21.59
CA ASP A 250 11.42 12.01 -22.80
C ASP A 250 12.87 12.05 -23.33
N PRO A 251 13.18 11.33 -24.42
CA PRO A 251 14.51 11.31 -25.00
C PRO A 251 14.91 12.63 -25.67
N GLY A 252 13.94 13.43 -26.13
CA GLY A 252 14.21 14.71 -26.80
C GLY A 252 14.71 15.76 -25.82
N ALA A 253 14.07 15.86 -24.65
CA ALA A 253 14.46 16.77 -23.59
C ALA A 253 15.47 16.19 -22.58
N LYS A 254 15.76 14.88 -22.68
CA LYS A 254 16.52 14.11 -21.68
C LYS A 254 15.94 14.25 -20.27
N ARG A 255 14.61 14.19 -20.18
CA ARG A 255 13.87 14.34 -18.91
C ARG A 255 13.17 13.06 -18.52
N LEU A 256 13.30 12.69 -17.25
CA LEU A 256 12.56 11.60 -16.64
C LEU A 256 11.47 12.18 -15.72
N TYR A 257 10.23 11.79 -15.97
CA TYR A 257 9.08 12.13 -15.14
C TYR A 257 8.79 10.97 -14.18
N VAL A 258 8.59 11.29 -12.90
CA VAL A 258 8.43 10.31 -11.82
C VAL A 258 7.18 10.63 -11.02
N ALA A 259 6.27 9.67 -10.87
CA ALA A 259 5.07 9.82 -10.05
C ALA A 259 5.41 9.51 -8.59
N ASN A 260 5.37 10.53 -7.73
CA ASN A 260 5.56 10.43 -6.30
C ASN A 260 4.20 10.34 -5.61
N ALA A 261 3.74 9.12 -5.34
CA ALA A 261 2.40 8.87 -4.84
C ALA A 261 2.14 9.53 -3.48
N GLY A 262 3.10 9.42 -2.56
CA GLY A 262 2.94 9.93 -1.20
C GLY A 262 3.06 11.46 -1.09
N ASN A 263 3.52 12.14 -2.15
CA ASN A 263 3.60 13.60 -2.19
C ASN A 263 2.51 14.25 -3.06
N ASN A 264 1.67 13.46 -3.74
CA ASN A 264 0.74 13.96 -4.77
C ASN A 264 1.46 14.86 -5.79
N ALA A 265 2.60 14.37 -6.31
CA ALA A 265 3.47 15.16 -7.16
C ALA A 265 4.07 14.35 -8.31
N LEU A 266 4.36 15.06 -9.40
CA LEU A 266 5.18 14.62 -10.51
C LEU A 266 6.57 15.26 -10.36
N ALA A 267 7.59 14.47 -10.04
CA ALA A 267 8.97 14.94 -10.06
C ALA A 267 9.50 14.93 -11.50
N VAL A 268 10.29 15.95 -11.85
CA VAL A 268 10.94 16.06 -13.15
C VAL A 268 12.45 16.07 -12.95
N LEU A 269 13.12 15.08 -13.52
CA LEU A 269 14.56 14.90 -13.41
C LEU A 269 15.23 15.16 -14.77
N ASP A 270 16.34 15.87 -14.75
CA ASP A 270 17.31 15.88 -15.84
C ASP A 270 18.16 14.62 -15.75
N VAL A 271 18.19 13.86 -16.84
CA VAL A 271 18.96 12.62 -16.99
C VAL A 271 19.88 12.67 -18.21
N ALA A 272 20.24 13.87 -18.69
CA ALA A 272 21.21 14.03 -19.78
C ALA A 272 22.55 13.38 -19.46
N ASN A 273 22.94 13.38 -18.18
CA ASN A 273 23.97 12.50 -17.64
C ASN A 273 23.32 11.45 -16.71
N PRO A 274 23.08 10.21 -17.19
CA PRO A 274 22.47 9.14 -16.39
C PRO A 274 23.25 8.77 -15.13
N LYS A 275 24.54 9.14 -15.06
CA LYS A 275 25.39 8.89 -13.87
C LYS A 275 25.23 9.95 -12.78
N ALA A 276 24.63 11.10 -13.10
CA ALA A 276 24.43 12.21 -12.17
C ALA A 276 23.08 12.91 -12.47
N PRO A 277 21.95 12.23 -12.27
CA PRO A 277 20.63 12.82 -12.45
C PRO A 277 20.41 13.99 -11.51
N ARG A 278 19.58 14.95 -11.93
CA ARG A 278 19.26 16.14 -11.14
C ARG A 278 17.76 16.38 -11.10
N THR A 279 17.20 16.53 -9.91
CA THR A 279 15.82 16.99 -9.76
C THR A 279 15.71 18.45 -10.23
N LEU A 280 14.87 18.71 -11.24
CA LEU A 280 14.60 20.05 -11.75
C LEU A 280 13.46 20.74 -11.00
N GLY A 281 12.54 19.95 -10.46
CA GLY A 281 11.41 20.41 -9.65
C GLY A 281 10.22 19.47 -9.72
N PHE A 282 9.09 19.92 -9.21
CA PHE A 282 7.88 19.13 -9.03
C PHE A 282 6.66 19.85 -9.61
N VAL A 283 5.65 19.09 -10.00
CA VAL A 283 4.34 19.59 -10.41
C VAL A 283 3.27 18.92 -9.52
N PRO A 284 2.32 19.66 -8.94
CA PRO A 284 1.26 19.07 -8.13
C PRO A 284 0.33 18.20 -8.97
N THR A 285 -0.15 17.12 -8.35
CA THR A 285 -1.11 16.19 -8.96
C THR A 285 -2.33 15.99 -8.06
N GLY A 286 -3.34 15.27 -8.58
CA GLY A 286 -4.38 14.69 -7.73
C GLY A 286 -3.83 13.62 -6.78
N TRP A 287 -4.69 13.07 -5.92
CA TRP A 287 -4.26 12.13 -4.90
C TRP A 287 -3.78 10.81 -5.50
N TYR A 288 -2.55 10.42 -5.12
CA TYR A 288 -1.95 9.13 -5.43
C TYR A 288 -1.68 8.92 -6.95
N PRO A 289 -0.79 9.72 -7.57
CA PRO A 289 -0.36 9.51 -8.96
C PRO A 289 0.27 8.13 -9.12
N ALA A 290 -0.13 7.41 -10.17
CA ALA A 290 0.21 5.99 -10.35
C ALA A 290 0.55 5.58 -11.79
N ALA A 291 0.28 6.43 -12.78
CA ALA A 291 0.73 6.20 -14.16
C ALA A 291 1.01 7.52 -14.87
N ILE A 292 1.98 7.50 -15.79
CA ILE A 292 2.40 8.64 -16.57
C ILE A 292 2.45 8.22 -18.05
N ALA A 293 1.92 9.07 -18.93
CA ALA A 293 2.12 8.96 -20.36
C ALA A 293 2.51 10.33 -20.94
N LEU A 294 3.31 10.33 -22.00
CA LEU A 294 3.73 11.56 -22.66
C LEU A 294 2.97 11.75 -23.97
N THR A 295 2.62 13.00 -24.25
CA THR A 295 2.22 13.47 -25.58
C THR A 295 3.30 14.44 -26.08
N PRO A 296 3.24 14.91 -27.35
CA PRO A 296 4.17 15.93 -27.83
C PRO A 296 4.16 17.21 -26.97
N SER A 297 3.01 17.64 -26.48
CA SER A 297 2.83 18.90 -25.75
C SER A 297 2.66 18.76 -24.23
N SER A 298 2.27 17.58 -23.74
CA SER A 298 1.80 17.41 -22.37
C SER A 298 2.31 16.12 -21.73
N VAL A 299 2.25 16.09 -20.40
CA VAL A 299 2.36 14.92 -19.56
C VAL A 299 0.95 14.58 -19.06
N VAL A 300 0.49 13.35 -19.30
CA VAL A 300 -0.78 12.83 -18.79
C VAL A 300 -0.47 12.02 -17.54
N VAL A 301 -1.11 12.38 -16.43
CA VAL A 301 -0.95 11.72 -15.12
C VAL A 301 -2.27 11.09 -14.72
N VAL A 302 -2.25 9.81 -14.36
CA VAL A 302 -3.40 9.12 -13.76
C VAL A 302 -3.22 9.07 -12.25
N ASN A 303 -4.23 9.56 -11.53
CA ASN A 303 -4.27 9.57 -10.08
C ASN A 303 -5.30 8.54 -9.61
N ASN A 304 -4.86 7.51 -8.87
CA ASN A 304 -5.72 6.38 -8.51
C ASN A 304 -6.81 6.77 -7.53
N LYS A 305 -6.48 7.59 -6.52
CA LYS A 305 -7.44 8.06 -5.52
C LYS A 305 -8.10 9.38 -5.92
N GLY A 306 -7.42 10.19 -6.73
CA GLY A 306 -7.98 11.37 -7.37
C GLY A 306 -8.57 12.37 -6.37
N MET A 307 -9.90 12.43 -6.30
CA MET A 307 -10.67 13.33 -5.41
C MET A 307 -11.19 12.65 -4.13
N GLY A 308 -10.85 11.37 -3.90
CA GLY A 308 -11.30 10.60 -2.74
C GLY A 308 -12.61 9.83 -2.95
N SER A 309 -13.17 9.30 -1.85
CA SER A 309 -14.25 8.30 -1.81
C SER A 309 -15.68 8.87 -1.73
N ARG A 310 -15.87 10.17 -1.96
CA ARG A 310 -17.18 10.87 -1.76
C ARG A 310 -17.80 11.42 -3.04
N THR A 311 -17.50 10.79 -4.17
CA THR A 311 -17.79 11.36 -5.49
C THR A 311 -18.83 10.60 -6.32
N ARG A 312 -19.13 9.34 -5.99
CA ARG A 312 -20.20 8.56 -6.63
C ARG A 312 -21.42 8.41 -5.71
N VAL A 313 -22.52 9.09 -6.03
CA VAL A 313 -23.82 8.85 -5.38
C VAL A 313 -24.36 7.52 -5.92
N ARG A 314 -24.74 6.60 -5.03
CA ARG A 314 -25.42 5.36 -5.42
C ARG A 314 -26.92 5.58 -5.45
N PRO A 315 -27.59 5.40 -6.61
CA PRO A 315 -29.04 5.57 -6.69
C PRO A 315 -29.81 4.55 -5.83
N GLU A 316 -29.24 3.35 -5.66
CA GLU A 316 -29.88 2.22 -4.98
C GLU A 316 -29.67 2.12 -3.47
N VAL A 317 -28.74 2.88 -2.88
CA VAL A 317 -28.47 2.85 -1.44
C VAL A 317 -28.10 4.23 -0.90
N GLU A 318 -28.61 4.58 0.28
CA GLU A 318 -28.23 5.80 0.98
C GLU A 318 -26.80 5.69 1.55
N GLY A 319 -25.95 6.69 1.28
CA GLY A 319 -24.60 6.78 1.84
C GLY A 319 -23.44 6.37 0.91
N TRP A 320 -22.21 6.48 1.43
CA TRP A 320 -20.93 6.29 0.72
C TRP A 320 -20.21 5.03 1.21
N ASN A 321 -19.40 4.41 0.36
CA ASN A 321 -18.58 3.24 0.69
C ASN A 321 -17.10 3.60 0.51
N SER A 322 -16.24 2.99 1.33
CA SER A 322 -14.79 3.18 1.27
C SER A 322 -14.17 2.83 -0.09
N HIS A 323 -14.85 2.04 -0.92
CA HIS A 323 -14.44 1.70 -2.28
C HIS A 323 -14.87 2.72 -3.36
N ASP A 324 -15.66 3.76 -3.05
CA ASP A 324 -16.19 4.74 -4.03
C ASP A 324 -15.18 5.82 -4.45
N HIS A 325 -13.90 5.46 -4.58
CA HIS A 325 -12.86 6.38 -5.02
C HIS A 325 -13.10 6.81 -6.47
N ARG A 326 -12.95 8.11 -6.74
CA ARG A 326 -12.88 8.63 -8.11
C ARG A 326 -11.46 9.07 -8.43
N GLY A 327 -10.78 8.21 -9.17
CA GLY A 327 -9.54 8.56 -9.83
C GLY A 327 -9.72 9.73 -10.81
N SER A 328 -8.60 10.28 -11.27
CA SER A 328 -8.60 11.37 -12.24
C SER A 328 -7.51 11.20 -13.29
N VAL A 329 -7.76 11.78 -14.47
CA VAL A 329 -6.75 11.98 -15.51
C VAL A 329 -6.44 13.46 -15.56
N GLN A 330 -5.19 13.79 -15.29
CA GLN A 330 -4.69 15.16 -15.30
C GLN A 330 -3.78 15.35 -16.52
N VAL A 331 -4.03 16.41 -17.29
CA VAL A 331 -3.18 16.79 -18.42
C VAL A 331 -2.36 18.01 -18.00
N VAL A 332 -1.05 17.84 -17.92
CA VAL A 332 -0.10 18.87 -17.51
C VAL A 332 0.70 19.30 -18.73
N ALA A 333 0.76 20.58 -19.05
CA ALA A 333 1.68 21.06 -20.08
C ALA A 333 3.13 20.67 -19.73
N ARG A 334 3.98 20.39 -20.72
CA ARG A 334 5.39 20.09 -20.46
C ARG A 334 6.04 21.23 -19.67
N PRO A 335 6.48 21.00 -18.42
CA PRO A 335 6.82 22.10 -17.53
C PRO A 335 8.16 22.71 -17.93
N ASP A 336 8.20 24.04 -18.02
CA ASP A 336 9.44 24.80 -18.15
C ASP A 336 10.06 25.08 -16.76
N ALA A 337 11.18 25.80 -16.73
CA ALA A 337 11.84 26.12 -15.47
C ALA A 337 10.98 26.98 -14.53
N ALA A 338 10.10 27.83 -15.05
CA ALA A 338 9.22 28.67 -14.22
C ALA A 338 8.10 27.84 -13.59
N ALA A 339 7.46 26.98 -14.39
CA ALA A 339 6.44 26.04 -13.95
C ALA A 339 6.98 25.05 -12.91
N LEU A 340 8.22 24.59 -13.06
CA LEU A 340 8.86 23.72 -12.06
C LEU A 340 9.14 24.44 -10.73
N ARG A 341 9.55 25.71 -10.77
CA ARG A 341 9.76 26.50 -9.54
C ARG A 341 8.45 26.73 -8.79
N SER A 342 7.41 27.21 -9.49
CA SER A 342 6.11 27.45 -8.87
C SER A 342 5.42 26.15 -8.44
N GLY A 343 5.51 25.10 -9.25
CA GLY A 343 4.99 23.78 -8.93
C GLY A 343 5.68 23.17 -7.71
N THR A 344 6.99 23.32 -7.56
CA THR A 344 7.72 22.86 -6.37
C THR A 344 7.26 23.59 -5.11
N ALA A 345 7.08 24.91 -5.19
CA ALA A 345 6.52 25.67 -4.06
C ALA A 345 5.11 25.19 -3.69
N ALA A 346 4.24 24.96 -4.69
CA ALA A 346 2.90 24.45 -4.47
C ALA A 346 2.89 23.05 -3.84
N VAL A 347 3.74 22.14 -4.31
CA VAL A 347 3.89 20.79 -3.73
C VAL A 347 4.35 20.88 -2.28
N ASN A 348 5.31 21.75 -1.97
CA ASN A 348 5.78 21.92 -0.60
C ASN A 348 4.67 22.39 0.35
N GLU A 349 3.83 23.35 -0.09
CA GLU A 349 2.70 23.84 0.70
C GLU A 349 1.61 22.76 0.84
N LEU A 350 1.21 22.11 -0.25
CA LEU A 350 0.14 21.09 -0.26
C LEU A 350 0.51 19.84 0.55
N ALA A 351 1.79 19.45 0.55
CA ALA A 351 2.30 18.36 1.36
C ALA A 351 2.67 18.78 2.80
N MET A 352 2.33 20.02 3.21
CA MET A 352 2.60 20.56 4.53
C MET A 352 4.08 20.47 4.96
N ILE A 353 5.01 20.55 4.00
CA ILE A 353 6.45 20.40 4.25
C ILE A 353 6.97 21.46 5.22
N PRO A 354 6.62 22.75 5.12
CA PRO A 354 7.05 23.74 6.11
C PRO A 354 6.64 23.38 7.54
N GLN A 355 5.46 22.79 7.74
CA GLN A 355 4.96 22.35 9.05
C GLN A 355 5.76 21.15 9.56
N ILE A 356 6.04 20.18 8.70
CA ILE A 356 6.88 19.01 9.00
C ILE A 356 8.27 19.48 9.43
N LEU A 357 8.93 20.33 8.62
CA LEU A 357 10.26 20.83 8.90
C LEU A 357 10.30 21.64 10.20
N ARG A 358 9.34 22.54 10.45
CA ARG A 358 9.24 23.28 11.72
C ARG A 358 9.10 22.36 12.93
N THR A 359 8.47 21.19 12.77
CA THR A 359 8.32 20.21 13.85
C THR A 359 9.63 19.46 14.09
N MET A 360 10.37 19.14 13.02
CA MET A 360 11.66 18.45 13.08
C MET A 360 12.82 19.35 13.56
N GLU A 361 12.79 20.64 13.22
CA GLU A 361 13.79 21.62 13.65
C GLU A 361 13.73 21.90 15.16
N ARG A 362 12.58 21.68 15.79
CA ARG A 362 12.40 21.78 17.24
C ARG A 362 13.07 20.59 17.93
N ARG A 363 14.41 20.61 17.96
CA ARG A 363 15.20 19.68 18.77
C ARG A 363 15.14 20.09 20.23
N GLY A 364 14.70 19.17 21.05
CA GLY A 364 14.72 19.25 22.49
C GLY A 364 16.11 18.99 23.06
N SER A 365 16.19 18.98 24.38
CA SER A 365 17.36 18.54 25.13
C SER A 365 16.92 17.49 26.12
N SER A 366 17.66 16.38 26.19
CA SER A 366 17.46 15.36 27.23
C SER A 366 17.66 15.92 28.65
N LYS A 367 18.26 17.11 28.79
CA LYS A 367 18.43 17.85 30.06
C LYS A 367 17.30 18.83 30.35
N ALA A 368 16.34 19.02 29.44
CA ALA A 368 15.21 19.90 29.69
C ALA A 368 14.35 19.35 30.83
N LYS A 369 13.61 20.24 31.52
CA LYS A 369 12.67 19.82 32.56
C LYS A 369 11.58 18.93 31.92
N PRO A 370 11.35 17.70 32.40
CA PRO A 370 10.32 16.83 31.86
C PRO A 370 8.92 17.45 31.95
N LYS A 371 8.09 17.18 30.94
CA LYS A 371 6.67 17.57 30.88
C LYS A 371 5.83 16.37 30.44
N PRO A 372 4.55 16.25 30.82
CA PRO A 372 3.72 15.14 30.35
C PRO A 372 3.73 15.00 28.82
N ILE A 373 3.49 16.09 28.10
CA ILE A 373 3.63 16.16 26.64
C ILE A 373 4.81 17.08 26.31
N PRO A 374 5.95 16.54 25.83
CA PRO A 374 7.08 17.34 25.41
C PRO A 374 6.75 18.27 24.24
N THR A 375 7.21 19.52 24.30
CA THR A 375 6.95 20.53 23.26
C THR A 375 7.92 20.46 22.07
N ARG A 376 9.00 19.69 22.21
CA ARG A 376 10.07 19.52 21.22
C ARG A 376 10.50 18.06 21.19
N LEU A 377 10.87 17.57 20.02
CA LEU A 377 11.33 16.19 19.85
C LEU A 377 12.65 15.98 20.61
N GLY A 378 12.69 15.03 21.54
CA GLY A 378 13.85 14.72 22.38
C GLY A 378 13.88 15.42 23.74
N ASP A 379 12.92 16.29 24.05
CA ASP A 379 12.68 16.71 25.45
C ASP A 379 12.09 15.51 26.23
N PRO A 380 12.46 15.31 27.51
CA PRO A 380 11.96 14.19 28.30
C PRO A 380 10.48 14.35 28.67
N SER A 381 9.78 13.23 28.85
CA SER A 381 8.41 13.19 29.35
C SER A 381 8.33 12.75 30.83
N THR A 382 7.30 13.17 31.54
CA THR A 382 6.91 12.57 32.84
C THR A 382 6.02 11.34 32.67
N ILE A 383 5.59 11.03 31.44
CA ILE A 383 4.85 9.80 31.12
C ILE A 383 5.87 8.68 30.95
N GLU A 384 5.76 7.66 31.79
CA GLU A 384 6.66 6.49 31.77
C GLU A 384 6.09 5.34 30.92
N HIS A 385 4.76 5.30 30.80
CA HIS A 385 4.00 4.23 30.17
C HIS A 385 2.93 4.79 29.24
N VAL A 386 2.84 4.23 28.04
CA VAL A 386 1.80 4.54 27.06
C VAL A 386 1.07 3.24 26.70
N ILE A 387 -0.24 3.21 26.93
CA ILE A 387 -1.12 2.16 26.43
C ILE A 387 -1.82 2.71 25.19
N TYR A 388 -1.53 2.12 24.03
CA TYR A 388 -2.15 2.46 22.77
C TYR A 388 -3.22 1.41 22.42
N VAL A 389 -4.49 1.83 22.53
CA VAL A 389 -5.63 0.97 22.24
C VAL A 389 -6.00 1.11 20.76
N ILE A 390 -5.86 0.03 20.00
CA ILE A 390 -6.30 -0.06 18.61
C ILE A 390 -7.72 -0.60 18.58
N LYS A 391 -8.58 0.19 17.97
CA LYS A 391 -9.96 -0.11 17.60
C LYS A 391 -10.12 0.08 16.11
N GLU A 392 -11.17 -0.48 15.53
CA GLU A 392 -11.30 -0.56 14.08
C GLU A 392 -12.70 -0.28 13.52
N ASN A 393 -12.76 -0.05 12.22
CA ASN A 393 -13.98 -0.10 11.41
C ASN A 393 -15.07 0.92 11.74
N ARG A 394 -14.81 1.90 12.62
CA ARG A 394 -15.73 2.99 12.95
C ARG A 394 -15.15 4.36 12.63
N THR A 395 -15.97 5.20 12.04
CA THR A 395 -15.63 6.63 11.86
C THR A 395 -15.96 7.42 13.12
N TYR A 396 -15.36 8.61 13.24
CA TYR A 396 -15.63 9.55 14.32
C TYR A 396 -17.14 9.77 14.51
N ASP A 397 -17.85 10.12 13.43
CA ASP A 397 -19.26 10.46 13.50
C ASP A 397 -20.16 9.27 13.90
N GLN A 398 -19.75 8.03 13.60
CA GLN A 398 -20.53 6.85 13.97
C GLN A 398 -20.64 6.64 15.48
N ILE A 399 -19.67 7.13 16.25
CA ILE A 399 -19.62 7.01 17.72
C ILE A 399 -19.89 8.36 18.38
N PHE A 400 -19.19 9.43 17.98
CA PHE A 400 -19.21 10.73 18.65
C PHE A 400 -19.99 11.81 17.91
N GLY A 401 -20.78 11.44 16.88
CA GLY A 401 -21.57 12.40 16.10
C GLY A 401 -22.63 13.14 16.92
N ASP A 402 -23.05 12.57 18.07
CA ASP A 402 -23.99 13.16 19.02
C ASP A 402 -23.33 13.96 20.15
N MET A 403 -22.00 14.03 20.23
CA MET A 403 -21.27 14.86 21.20
C MET A 403 -21.23 16.33 20.76
N PRO A 404 -21.93 17.27 21.44
CA PRO A 404 -21.97 18.67 21.03
C PRO A 404 -20.63 19.41 21.18
N GLN A 405 -19.66 18.84 21.91
CA GLN A 405 -18.34 19.41 22.12
C GLN A 405 -17.45 19.33 20.87
N GLY A 406 -17.72 18.40 19.96
CA GLY A 406 -16.96 18.22 18.73
C GLY A 406 -17.76 18.60 17.48
N ARG A 407 -17.07 18.67 16.35
CA ARG A 407 -17.64 18.91 15.01
C ARG A 407 -18.22 17.62 14.41
N GLY A 408 -19.12 16.97 15.14
CA GLY A 408 -19.81 15.75 14.71
C GLY A 408 -21.09 16.03 13.93
N ASP A 409 -21.50 15.08 13.08
CA ASP A 409 -22.82 15.05 12.45
C ASP A 409 -23.71 13.99 13.10
N LYS A 410 -24.66 14.44 13.92
CA LYS A 410 -25.60 13.56 14.64
C LYS A 410 -26.39 12.64 13.72
N ARG A 411 -26.59 12.99 12.43
CA ARG A 411 -27.29 12.15 11.46
C ARG A 411 -26.48 10.91 11.05
N LEU A 412 -25.16 10.95 11.24
CA LEU A 412 -24.25 9.85 10.96
C LEU A 412 -23.94 9.01 12.21
N CYS A 413 -24.48 9.38 13.38
CA CYS A 413 -24.28 8.68 14.64
C CYS A 413 -25.11 7.39 14.69
N LEU A 414 -24.42 6.24 14.61
CA LEU A 414 -25.04 4.92 14.65
C LEU A 414 -25.04 4.32 16.06
N TYR A 415 -24.04 4.68 16.86
CA TYR A 415 -23.81 4.12 18.20
C TYR A 415 -23.71 5.26 19.22
N PRO A 416 -24.85 5.92 19.52
CA PRO A 416 -24.88 7.07 20.43
C PRO A 416 -24.48 6.67 21.85
N GLU A 417 -24.41 7.65 22.73
CA GLU A 417 -24.04 7.45 24.15
C GLU A 417 -24.82 6.33 24.86
N ALA A 418 -26.07 6.08 24.50
CA ALA A 418 -26.86 4.97 25.07
C ALA A 418 -26.34 3.57 24.68
N VAL A 419 -25.41 3.46 23.75
CA VAL A 419 -24.70 2.24 23.32
C VAL A 419 -23.24 2.28 23.75
N THR A 420 -22.61 3.46 23.72
CA THR A 420 -21.18 3.64 23.98
C THR A 420 -20.91 4.60 25.16
N PRO A 421 -21.51 4.38 26.35
CA PRO A 421 -21.39 5.31 27.47
C PRO A 421 -19.96 5.49 27.97
N ASN A 422 -19.11 4.45 27.95
CA ASN A 422 -17.72 4.57 28.41
C ASN A 422 -16.88 5.40 27.46
N HIS A 423 -17.02 5.21 26.14
CA HIS A 423 -16.36 6.05 25.15
C HIS A 423 -16.72 7.53 25.32
N HIS A 424 -18.01 7.82 25.52
CA HIS A 424 -18.49 9.19 25.75
C HIS A 424 -17.99 9.77 27.07
N ALA A 425 -17.90 8.96 28.13
CA ALA A 425 -17.34 9.37 29.40
C ALA A 425 -15.86 9.73 29.27
N LEU A 426 -15.04 8.87 28.64
CA LEU A 426 -13.61 9.14 28.40
C LEU A 426 -13.38 10.41 27.58
N ALA A 427 -14.17 10.61 26.52
CA ALA A 427 -14.08 11.80 25.68
C ALA A 427 -14.43 13.09 26.45
N ARG A 428 -15.37 13.04 27.40
CA ARG A 428 -15.72 14.18 28.26
C ARG A 428 -14.72 14.43 29.37
N GLU A 429 -14.17 13.39 29.97
CA GLU A 429 -13.25 13.49 31.09
C GLU A 429 -11.86 13.97 30.64
N PHE A 430 -11.39 13.45 29.51
CA PHE A 430 -10.06 13.74 29.00
C PHE A 430 -10.10 14.71 27.83
N VAL A 431 -9.99 14.19 26.60
CA VAL A 431 -9.92 14.99 25.39
C VAL A 431 -10.77 14.36 24.30
N LEU A 432 -11.69 15.15 23.76
CA LEU A 432 -12.34 14.86 22.50
C LEU A 432 -11.51 15.48 21.38
N LEU A 433 -11.02 14.65 20.48
CA LEU A 433 -10.26 15.10 19.32
C LEU A 433 -11.11 14.84 18.07
N ASP A 434 -11.37 15.89 17.31
CA ASP A 434 -12.17 15.89 16.09
C ASP A 434 -11.35 16.36 14.88
N ASN A 435 -12.00 16.43 13.70
CA ASN A 435 -11.39 16.95 12.48
C ASN A 435 -10.08 16.23 12.06
N TYR A 436 -10.02 14.92 12.32
CA TYR A 436 -8.94 14.07 11.85
C TYR A 436 -9.08 13.81 10.36
N TYR A 437 -8.03 14.17 9.61
CA TYR A 437 -7.86 13.73 8.24
C TYR A 437 -7.21 12.35 8.26
N CYS A 438 -8.04 11.31 8.43
CA CYS A 438 -7.58 9.92 8.45
C CYS A 438 -7.20 9.46 7.04
N ASN A 439 -5.99 8.91 6.90
CA ASN A 439 -5.50 8.34 5.64
C ASN A 439 -5.84 6.85 5.48
N GLY A 440 -6.12 6.13 6.58
CA GLY A 440 -6.54 4.73 6.56
C GLY A 440 -7.96 4.61 6.04
N VAL A 441 -8.14 3.89 4.95
CA VAL A 441 -9.45 3.76 4.28
C VAL A 441 -10.11 2.40 4.56
N LEU A 442 -9.31 1.35 4.74
CA LEU A 442 -9.74 0.02 5.13
C LEU A 442 -8.88 -0.50 6.28
N SER A 443 -9.27 -1.67 6.79
CA SER A 443 -8.56 -2.41 7.82
C SER A 443 -7.07 -2.60 7.53
N ALA A 444 -6.76 -3.21 6.38
CA ALA A 444 -5.39 -3.60 6.04
C ALA A 444 -4.42 -2.40 6.02
N ASP A 445 -4.79 -1.27 5.44
CA ASP A 445 -3.95 -0.06 5.41
C ASP A 445 -4.08 0.78 6.69
N GLY A 446 -5.20 0.71 7.40
CA GLY A 446 -5.38 1.33 8.71
C GLY A 446 -4.38 0.83 9.75
N HIS A 447 -4.14 -0.49 9.81
CA HIS A 447 -3.12 -1.07 10.68
C HIS A 447 -1.70 -0.60 10.32
N SER A 448 -1.35 -0.50 9.03
CA SER A 448 -0.06 0.08 8.62
C SER A 448 0.05 1.56 9.00
N TRP A 449 -1.01 2.37 8.86
CA TRP A 449 -0.98 3.76 9.37
C TRP A 449 -0.77 3.83 10.88
N ALA A 450 -1.45 2.98 11.65
CA ALA A 450 -1.35 2.96 13.11
C ALA A 450 0.01 2.47 13.61
N THR A 451 0.62 1.51 12.92
CA THR A 451 1.83 0.82 13.39
C THR A 451 3.12 1.28 12.71
N GLU A 452 3.05 1.84 11.51
CA GLU A 452 4.23 2.24 10.72
C GLU A 452 4.25 3.74 10.41
N GLY A 453 3.11 4.43 10.59
CA GLY A 453 2.93 5.84 10.21
C GLY A 453 2.97 6.06 8.70
N ASN A 454 2.83 5.00 7.90
CA ASN A 454 2.97 5.02 6.46
C ASN A 454 2.35 3.76 5.81
N VAL A 455 2.01 3.82 4.52
CA VAL A 455 1.51 2.67 3.75
C VAL A 455 2.25 2.56 2.42
N THR A 456 2.78 1.38 2.11
CA THR A 456 3.52 1.20 0.86
C THR A 456 2.61 1.25 -0.37
N PRO A 457 3.11 1.68 -1.55
CA PRO A 457 2.35 1.60 -2.79
C PRO A 457 1.91 0.19 -3.17
N TYR A 458 2.59 -0.85 -2.68
CA TYR A 458 2.13 -2.23 -2.83
C TYR A 458 0.74 -2.40 -2.19
N LEU A 459 0.59 -2.01 -0.93
CA LEU A 459 -0.65 -2.14 -0.18
C LEU A 459 -1.72 -1.13 -0.66
N GLU A 460 -1.34 0.11 -0.91
CA GLU A 460 -2.25 1.17 -1.40
C GLU A 460 -2.88 0.88 -2.77
N ARG A 461 -2.33 -0.08 -3.52
CA ARG A 461 -2.88 -0.52 -4.81
C ARG A 461 -3.70 -1.81 -4.71
N ALA A 462 -3.79 -2.41 -3.52
CA ALA A 462 -4.52 -3.65 -3.30
C ALA A 462 -6.04 -3.44 -3.08
N PHE A 463 -6.52 -2.20 -3.03
CA PHE A 463 -7.93 -1.82 -2.84
C PHE A 463 -8.93 -2.45 -3.83
N GLY A 464 -8.45 -2.96 -4.97
CA GLY A 464 -9.24 -3.75 -5.92
C GLY A 464 -9.70 -5.12 -5.42
N GLY A 465 -9.40 -5.48 -4.16
CA GLY A 465 -9.88 -6.70 -3.52
C GLY A 465 -8.80 -7.60 -2.94
N PHE A 466 -7.58 -7.09 -2.73
CA PHE A 466 -6.46 -7.80 -2.11
C PHE A 466 -6.15 -9.15 -2.79
N THR A 467 -6.30 -9.19 -4.12
CA THR A 467 -6.33 -10.45 -4.86
C THR A 467 -4.98 -11.17 -4.92
N ARG A 468 -3.85 -10.52 -4.55
CA ARG A 468 -2.55 -11.18 -4.36
C ARG A 468 -2.39 -11.68 -2.93
N SER A 469 -2.63 -10.82 -1.95
CA SER A 469 -2.57 -11.09 -0.52
C SER A 469 -3.37 -10.02 0.22
N TYR A 470 -4.17 -10.42 1.21
CA TYR A 470 -4.69 -9.55 2.26
C TYR A 470 -3.69 -9.58 3.41
N THR A 471 -3.51 -8.47 4.14
CA THR A 471 -2.51 -8.44 5.21
C THR A 471 -3.04 -7.99 6.57
N PHE A 472 -2.59 -8.72 7.59
CA PHE A 472 -2.63 -8.34 9.01
C PHE A 472 -1.42 -8.98 9.71
N GLY A 473 -0.21 -8.56 9.31
CA GLY A 473 1.03 -9.07 9.89
C GLY A 473 1.60 -10.34 9.26
N ASP A 474 1.26 -10.64 8.00
CA ASP A 474 1.57 -11.90 7.31
C ASP A 474 2.12 -11.76 5.87
N ASP A 475 2.34 -10.54 5.35
CA ASP A 475 3.00 -10.33 4.05
C ASP A 475 4.15 -9.31 4.18
N PRO A 476 5.43 -9.73 4.13
CA PRO A 476 6.56 -8.84 4.33
C PRO A 476 6.73 -7.76 3.25
N ILE A 477 6.05 -7.90 2.10
CA ILE A 477 6.09 -6.90 1.03
C ILE A 477 5.17 -5.72 1.35
N THR A 478 4.22 -5.82 2.29
CA THR A 478 3.31 -4.70 2.60
C THR A 478 3.96 -3.65 3.49
N TYR A 479 4.97 -4.05 4.28
CA TYR A 479 5.60 -3.22 5.31
C TYR A 479 6.55 -2.17 4.74
N SER A 480 6.52 -1.00 5.36
CA SER A 480 7.34 0.16 5.10
C SER A 480 8.75 -0.03 5.65
N SER A 481 9.75 0.43 4.88
CA SER A 481 11.16 0.36 5.28
C SER A 481 11.49 1.20 6.52
N SER A 482 10.61 2.13 6.91
CA SER A 482 10.72 2.91 8.16
C SER A 482 10.60 2.06 9.42
N GLY A 483 10.10 0.82 9.34
CA GLY A 483 9.86 0.00 10.52
C GLY A 483 8.55 0.31 11.21
N PHE A 484 8.26 -0.49 12.21
CA PHE A 484 7.07 -0.36 13.05
C PHE A 484 7.38 0.47 14.30
N ILE A 485 6.35 1.01 14.94
CA ILE A 485 6.45 1.81 16.16
C ILE A 485 7.20 1.06 17.27
N TRP A 486 6.99 -0.25 17.41
CA TRP A 486 7.70 -1.06 18.40
C TRP A 486 9.19 -1.22 18.07
N ASP A 487 9.60 -1.19 16.80
CA ASP A 487 11.03 -1.22 16.44
C ASP A 487 11.72 0.04 16.96
N HIS A 488 11.06 1.19 16.83
CA HIS A 488 11.56 2.48 17.33
C HIS A 488 11.58 2.54 18.86
N VAL A 489 10.55 2.00 19.54
CA VAL A 489 10.52 1.87 21.01
C VAL A 489 11.70 1.03 21.50
N LEU A 490 11.89 -0.16 20.92
CA LEU A 490 12.97 -1.06 21.31
C LEU A 490 14.35 -0.47 21.00
N ALA A 491 14.51 0.19 19.85
CA ALA A 491 15.76 0.85 19.48
C ALA A 491 16.12 2.03 20.41
N ALA A 492 15.11 2.68 21.00
CA ALA A 492 15.30 3.72 22.02
C ALA A 492 15.62 3.17 23.41
N GLY A 493 15.70 1.83 23.58
CA GLY A 493 16.00 1.17 24.85
C GLY A 493 14.79 1.01 25.78
N PHE A 494 13.58 1.22 25.27
CA PHE A 494 12.34 1.07 26.03
C PHE A 494 11.72 -0.32 25.84
N SER A 495 10.92 -0.73 26.82
CA SER A 495 10.21 -2.02 26.80
C SER A 495 8.89 -1.94 26.04
N PHE A 496 8.52 -3.04 25.38
CA PHE A 496 7.31 -3.16 24.57
C PHE A 496 6.51 -4.42 24.93
N ARG A 497 5.18 -4.33 24.89
CA ARG A 497 4.27 -5.46 25.02
C ARG A 497 3.10 -5.37 24.03
N ASN A 498 2.84 -6.47 23.32
CA ASN A 498 1.73 -6.57 22.38
C ASN A 498 0.58 -7.42 22.94
N TYR A 499 -0.63 -6.90 22.94
CA TYR A 499 -1.87 -7.60 23.24
C TYR A 499 -2.74 -7.64 21.98
N GLY A 500 -2.48 -8.64 21.12
CA GLY A 500 -3.38 -9.03 20.03
C GLY A 500 -3.22 -8.31 18.69
N GLU A 501 -2.38 -7.28 18.57
CA GLU A 501 -2.12 -6.64 17.28
C GLU A 501 -1.37 -7.61 16.35
N MET A 502 -1.83 -7.72 15.10
CA MET A 502 -1.27 -8.61 14.06
C MET A 502 -1.16 -10.09 14.51
N ASP A 503 -2.10 -10.53 15.35
CA ASP A 503 -2.24 -11.90 15.82
C ASP A 503 -3.58 -12.47 15.35
N TYR A 504 -3.57 -13.58 14.61
CA TYR A 504 -4.77 -14.36 14.36
C TYR A 504 -4.97 -15.40 15.46
N ALA A 505 -6.10 -15.34 16.16
CA ALA A 505 -6.37 -16.23 17.27
C ALA A 505 -7.48 -17.24 16.95
N GLU A 506 -7.29 -18.51 17.33
CA GLU A 506 -8.33 -19.55 17.16
C GLU A 506 -8.52 -20.36 18.44
N PRO A 507 -9.78 -20.70 18.81
CA PRO A 507 -10.05 -21.63 19.89
C PRO A 507 -9.58 -23.06 19.53
N PRO A 508 -9.40 -23.96 20.52
CA PRO A 508 -8.83 -25.28 20.28
C PRO A 508 -9.76 -26.19 19.46
N THR A 509 -11.06 -25.90 19.49
CA THR A 509 -12.07 -26.47 18.60
C THR A 509 -12.91 -25.33 18.02
N PRO A 510 -13.43 -25.47 16.79
CA PRO A 510 -14.28 -24.43 16.20
C PRO A 510 -15.48 -24.10 17.11
N MET A 511 -15.56 -22.85 17.56
CA MET A 511 -16.60 -22.34 18.44
C MET A 511 -17.11 -21.00 17.90
N GLY A 512 -18.44 -20.85 17.83
CA GLY A 512 -19.06 -19.56 17.53
C GLY A 512 -19.10 -18.65 18.76
N PHE A 513 -19.38 -17.37 18.55
CA PHE A 513 -19.44 -16.35 19.59
C PHE A 513 -20.20 -16.80 20.84
N LYS A 514 -21.44 -17.30 20.67
CA LYS A 514 -22.29 -17.68 21.80
C LYS A 514 -21.64 -18.74 22.70
N ALA A 515 -20.96 -19.73 22.12
CA ALA A 515 -20.33 -20.81 22.89
C ALA A 515 -19.16 -20.27 23.73
N ILE A 516 -18.35 -19.37 23.14
CA ILE A 516 -17.26 -18.69 23.86
C ILE A 516 -17.83 -17.80 24.96
N TRP A 517 -18.90 -17.05 24.67
CA TRP A 517 -19.58 -16.19 25.63
C TRP A 517 -20.15 -16.97 26.83
N ASP A 518 -20.86 -18.07 26.57
CA ASP A 518 -21.45 -18.89 27.65
C ASP A 518 -20.37 -19.46 28.57
N LYS A 519 -19.25 -19.94 28.00
CA LYS A 519 -18.08 -20.42 28.76
C LYS A 519 -17.42 -19.30 29.57
N TYR A 520 -17.24 -18.14 28.96
CA TYR A 520 -16.72 -16.95 29.65
C TYR A 520 -17.60 -16.57 30.85
N LYS A 521 -18.92 -16.54 30.67
CA LYS A 521 -19.89 -16.26 31.75
C LYS A 521 -19.90 -17.32 32.85
N ALA A 522 -19.58 -18.58 32.52
CA ALA A 522 -19.41 -19.66 33.48
C ALA A 522 -18.05 -19.62 34.21
N GLY A 523 -17.15 -18.68 33.87
CA GLY A 523 -15.80 -18.61 34.42
C GLY A 523 -14.85 -19.68 33.87
N GLU A 524 -15.22 -20.34 32.77
CA GLU A 524 -14.37 -21.33 32.12
C GLU A 524 -13.22 -20.66 31.36
N ARG A 525 -12.01 -21.20 31.51
CA ARG A 525 -10.83 -20.73 30.78
C ARG A 525 -10.76 -21.39 29.41
N ILE A 526 -10.59 -20.57 28.36
CA ILE A 526 -10.37 -21.01 26.99
C ILE A 526 -8.95 -20.58 26.61
N GLU A 527 -8.14 -21.53 26.17
CA GLU A 527 -6.81 -21.27 25.63
C GLU A 527 -6.90 -21.08 24.13
N PHE A 528 -6.32 -20.02 23.61
CA PHE A 528 -6.35 -19.71 22.18
C PHE A 528 -4.98 -19.98 21.56
N THR A 529 -5.00 -20.57 20.37
CA THR A 529 -3.82 -20.56 19.50
C THR A 529 -3.62 -19.16 18.93
N GLN A 530 -2.37 -18.80 18.68
CA GLN A 530 -1.98 -17.50 18.14
C GLN A 530 -1.10 -17.68 16.91
N ASN A 531 -1.30 -16.82 15.92
CA ASN A 531 -0.50 -16.78 14.70
C ASN A 531 -0.08 -15.34 14.41
N VAL A 532 1.10 -14.99 14.93
CA VAL A 532 1.77 -13.70 14.69
C VAL A 532 2.83 -13.91 13.61
N GLY A 533 2.58 -13.42 12.40
CA GLY A 533 3.47 -13.64 11.25
C GLY A 533 4.81 -12.90 11.36
N ILE A 534 4.85 -11.76 12.05
CA ILE A 534 6.07 -10.99 12.30
C ILE A 534 6.85 -11.62 13.46
N ALA A 535 8.00 -12.23 13.15
CA ALA A 535 8.81 -12.96 14.12
C ALA A 535 9.23 -12.11 15.34
N ARG A 536 9.64 -10.86 15.10
CA ARG A 536 10.01 -9.92 16.18
C ARG A 536 8.83 -9.61 17.08
N LEU A 537 7.67 -9.26 16.51
CA LEU A 537 6.44 -8.98 17.26
C LEU A 537 6.01 -10.17 18.12
N ARG A 538 6.10 -11.39 17.57
CA ARG A 538 5.75 -12.64 18.27
C ARG A 538 6.48 -12.82 19.59
N SER A 539 7.72 -12.34 19.71
CA SER A 539 8.50 -12.40 20.95
C SER A 539 7.98 -11.45 22.04
N TYR A 540 7.22 -10.42 21.67
CA TYR A 540 6.63 -9.44 22.59
C TYR A 540 5.11 -9.63 22.79
N THR A 541 4.47 -10.53 22.03
CA THR A 541 3.03 -10.82 22.15
C THR A 541 2.68 -11.58 23.42
N ALA A 542 1.63 -11.16 24.11
CA ALA A 542 1.06 -11.83 25.25
C ALA A 542 0.36 -13.14 24.83
N ARG A 543 0.81 -14.26 25.40
CA ARG A 543 0.33 -15.60 25.04
C ARG A 543 -1.09 -15.90 25.48
N ASN A 544 -1.55 -15.21 26.52
CA ASN A 544 -2.86 -15.42 27.12
C ASN A 544 -3.92 -14.45 26.58
N TYR A 545 -3.54 -13.52 25.70
CA TYR A 545 -4.44 -12.54 25.11
C TYR A 545 -4.69 -12.88 23.63
N PRO A 546 -5.92 -13.25 23.24
CA PRO A 546 -6.21 -13.58 21.85
C PRO A 546 -6.35 -12.33 20.97
N GLY A 547 -5.67 -12.30 19.82
CA GLY A 547 -5.83 -11.27 18.78
C GLY A 547 -7.13 -11.35 17.98
N TRP A 548 -7.05 -11.10 16.68
CA TRP A 548 -8.18 -11.06 15.75
C TRP A 548 -8.93 -12.39 15.74
N ASN A 549 -10.21 -12.32 16.11
CA ASN A 549 -11.26 -13.33 15.88
C ASN A 549 -12.60 -12.74 16.34
N MET A 550 -13.57 -12.62 15.43
CA MET A 550 -14.86 -12.01 15.70
C MET A 550 -15.79 -12.85 16.60
N ASN A 551 -15.42 -14.09 16.92
CA ASN A 551 -16.16 -14.91 17.88
C ASN A 551 -15.71 -14.68 19.34
N ILE A 552 -14.59 -13.99 19.57
CA ILE A 552 -14.05 -13.78 20.92
C ILE A 552 -14.51 -12.40 21.41
N PRO A 553 -15.23 -12.28 22.52
CA PRO A 553 -15.68 -10.99 23.05
C PRO A 553 -14.51 -10.14 23.57
N ASP A 554 -14.61 -8.82 23.46
CA ASP A 554 -13.56 -7.90 23.90
C ASP A 554 -13.45 -7.81 25.42
N VAL A 555 -14.54 -8.01 26.17
CA VAL A 555 -14.44 -8.12 27.64
C VAL A 555 -13.58 -9.30 28.09
N LEU A 556 -13.58 -10.42 27.35
CA LEU A 556 -12.67 -11.54 27.62
C LEU A 556 -11.23 -11.13 27.36
N ARG A 557 -10.95 -10.43 26.26
CA ARG A 557 -9.62 -9.89 25.96
C ARG A 557 -9.15 -8.98 27.09
N MET A 558 -10.00 -8.06 27.53
CA MET A 558 -9.66 -7.11 28.59
C MET A 558 -9.42 -7.82 29.93
N ASP A 559 -10.18 -8.87 30.27
CA ASP A 559 -9.89 -9.68 31.46
C ASP A 559 -8.49 -10.32 31.40
N ARG A 560 -8.03 -10.79 30.23
CA ARG A 560 -6.67 -11.32 30.05
C ARG A 560 -5.59 -10.26 30.19
N PHE A 561 -5.86 -9.05 29.69
CA PHE A 561 -4.97 -7.91 29.90
C PHE A 561 -4.89 -7.56 31.40
N LEU A 562 -6.03 -7.44 32.07
CA LEU A 562 -6.11 -7.09 33.49
C LEU A 562 -5.50 -8.16 34.41
N GLU A 563 -5.54 -9.44 34.02
CA GLU A 563 -4.81 -10.53 34.69
C GLU A 563 -3.29 -10.24 34.75
N GLU A 564 -2.66 -9.96 33.59
CA GLU A 564 -1.22 -9.65 33.53
C GLU A 564 -0.91 -8.26 34.11
N PHE A 565 -1.80 -7.28 33.94
CA PHE A 565 -1.67 -5.94 34.52
C PHE A 565 -1.54 -6.00 36.05
N LYS A 566 -2.37 -6.80 36.73
CA LYS A 566 -2.27 -7.01 38.18
C LYS A 566 -0.94 -7.64 38.59
N GLU A 567 -0.31 -8.43 37.73
CA GLU A 567 1.04 -8.96 38.01
C GLU A 567 2.11 -7.87 37.91
N TYR A 568 1.98 -6.98 36.94
CA TYR A 568 2.85 -5.81 36.80
C TYR A 568 2.72 -4.86 38.00
N GLU A 569 1.49 -4.60 38.47
CA GLU A 569 1.24 -3.81 39.68
C GLU A 569 1.94 -4.42 40.91
N LYS A 570 1.83 -5.74 41.10
CA LYS A 570 2.51 -6.45 42.20
C LYS A 570 4.04 -6.35 42.13
N LYS A 571 4.60 -6.34 40.91
CA LYS A 571 6.05 -6.27 40.68
C LYS A 571 6.58 -4.84 40.72
N GLY A 572 5.71 -3.83 40.64
CA GLY A 572 6.10 -2.42 40.53
C GLY A 572 6.83 -2.09 39.23
N VAL A 573 6.54 -2.83 38.15
CA VAL A 573 7.12 -2.61 36.81
C VAL A 573 6.02 -2.73 35.77
N PHE A 574 6.04 -1.93 34.70
CA PHE A 574 5.13 -2.04 33.55
C PHE A 574 5.88 -1.72 32.25
N PRO A 575 5.48 -2.27 31.09
CA PRO A 575 6.12 -1.93 29.82
C PRO A 575 5.99 -0.43 29.49
N ASN A 576 7.01 0.16 28.87
CA ASN A 576 6.98 1.58 28.50
C ASN A 576 5.96 1.86 27.38
N PHE A 577 5.83 0.93 26.43
CA PHE A 577 4.82 0.99 25.39
C PHE A 577 4.03 -0.33 25.33
N THR A 578 2.72 -0.23 25.38
CA THR A 578 1.81 -1.37 25.34
C THR A 578 0.77 -1.14 24.26
N MET A 579 0.58 -2.11 23.37
CA MET A 579 -0.49 -2.08 22.39
C MET A 579 -1.60 -3.05 22.77
N VAL A 580 -2.86 -2.60 22.72
CA VAL A 580 -4.04 -3.41 23.04
C VAL A 580 -5.02 -3.35 21.87
N TYR A 581 -5.33 -4.50 21.27
CA TYR A 581 -6.25 -4.59 20.14
C TYR A 581 -7.64 -5.08 20.58
N LEU A 582 -8.68 -4.29 20.29
CA LEU A 582 -10.08 -4.55 20.63
C LEU A 582 -10.98 -4.51 19.38
N PRO A 583 -11.08 -5.64 18.63
CA PRO A 583 -11.74 -5.69 17.32
C PRO A 583 -13.27 -5.84 17.32
N GLN A 584 -13.94 -5.99 18.47
CA GLN A 584 -15.38 -6.27 18.51
C GLN A 584 -16.28 -5.09 18.14
N ASP A 585 -15.77 -4.11 17.41
CA ASP A 585 -16.52 -3.01 16.83
C ASP A 585 -16.95 -3.25 15.38
N HIS A 586 -16.63 -4.38 14.74
CA HIS A 586 -17.01 -4.66 13.33
C HIS A 586 -18.52 -4.81 13.08
N ALA A 587 -19.33 -5.03 14.11
CA ALA A 587 -20.78 -5.22 14.04
C ALA A 587 -21.24 -6.30 13.03
N SER A 588 -20.57 -7.45 13.02
CA SER A 588 -20.90 -8.63 12.19
C SER A 588 -22.25 -9.30 12.51
N GLY A 589 -23.07 -8.65 13.34
CA GLY A 589 -24.30 -9.15 13.95
C GLY A 589 -25.50 -9.38 13.05
N THR A 590 -25.36 -9.20 11.73
CA THR A 590 -26.43 -9.52 10.77
C THR A 590 -26.47 -11.01 10.42
N SER A 591 -25.46 -11.79 10.81
CA SER A 591 -25.39 -13.24 10.59
C SER A 591 -25.98 -14.03 11.77
N PRO A 592 -26.70 -15.15 11.51
CA PRO A 592 -27.20 -16.01 12.57
C PRO A 592 -26.09 -16.48 13.53
N GLY A 593 -26.36 -16.42 14.84
CA GLY A 593 -25.42 -16.85 15.89
C GLY A 593 -24.44 -15.80 16.39
N TYR A 594 -24.47 -14.58 15.84
CA TYR A 594 -23.66 -13.44 16.29
C TYR A 594 -24.46 -12.46 17.16
N PRO A 595 -23.80 -11.71 18.07
CA PRO A 595 -24.41 -10.59 18.78
C PRO A 595 -25.01 -9.56 17.82
N THR A 596 -26.06 -8.85 18.21
CA THR A 596 -26.55 -7.73 17.40
C THR A 596 -25.47 -6.64 17.25
N PRO A 597 -25.51 -5.78 16.22
CA PRO A 597 -24.60 -4.64 16.09
C PRO A 597 -24.44 -3.80 17.37
N ARG A 598 -25.55 -3.52 18.07
CA ARG A 598 -25.53 -2.80 19.36
C ARG A 598 -24.83 -3.60 20.46
N ALA A 599 -25.00 -4.91 20.50
CA ALA A 599 -24.36 -5.77 21.50
C ALA A 599 -22.85 -5.92 21.25
N HIS A 600 -22.41 -6.00 19.99
CA HIS A 600 -20.99 -5.93 19.63
C HIS A 600 -20.36 -4.63 20.14
N MET A 601 -20.99 -3.50 19.83
CA MET A 601 -20.48 -2.20 20.29
C MET A 601 -20.52 -2.05 21.81
N ALA A 602 -21.49 -2.64 22.50
CA ALA A 602 -21.54 -2.61 23.96
C ALA A 602 -20.47 -3.49 24.62
N ASP A 603 -20.14 -4.65 24.05
CA ASP A 603 -19.01 -5.50 24.46
C ASP A 603 -17.69 -4.72 24.33
N ASN A 604 -17.45 -4.12 23.17
CA ASN A 604 -16.29 -3.29 22.92
C ASN A 604 -16.25 -2.01 23.78
N ASP A 605 -17.40 -1.36 24.04
CA ASP A 605 -17.49 -0.21 24.96
C ASP A 605 -17.17 -0.57 26.40
N LEU A 606 -17.62 -1.74 26.88
CA LEU A 606 -17.32 -2.21 28.23
C LEU A 606 -15.84 -2.61 28.40
N ALA A 607 -15.19 -3.06 27.32
CA ALA A 607 -13.78 -3.43 27.33
C ALA A 607 -12.82 -2.24 27.32
N VAL A 608 -13.28 -1.06 26.89
CA VAL A 608 -12.54 0.21 26.94
C VAL A 608 -12.75 0.88 28.29
#